data_AF-A0A254NA25-F1
#
_entry.id   AF-A0A254NA25-F1
#
_cell.length_a   1.000
_cell.length_b   1.000
_cell.length_c   1.000
_cell.angle_alpha   90.00
_cell.angle_beta   90.00
_cell.angle_gamma   90.00
#
_symmetry.space_group_name_H-M   'P 1'
#
loop_
_entity.id
_entity.type
_entity.pdbx_description
1 polymer ?
#
loop_
_entity_poly.entity_id
_entity_poly.type
_entity_poly.pdbx_seq_one_letter_code
_entity_poly.pdbx_strand_id
1 'polypeptide(L)' 'MPSCTTSVPASPNPRSSIAAVSGYGGEQYRLASEQAGFDGHLVKPVSRSAIEALIQGLEAT' A
#
# COMPACT_ATOMS: atom_id res chain seq x y z
N MET A 1 -22.84 -22.32 23.81
CA MET A 1 -22.42 -21.78 22.49
C MET A 1 -20.92 -22.02 22.34
N PRO A 2 -20.43 -22.77 21.35
CA PRO A 2 -19.00 -22.89 21.11
C PRO A 2 -18.49 -21.70 20.29
N SER A 3 -17.62 -20.89 20.90
CA SER A 3 -16.92 -19.79 20.23
C SER A 3 -15.95 -20.35 19.19
N CYS A 4 -16.20 -20.07 17.92
CA CYS A 4 -15.28 -20.36 16.82
C CYS A 4 -14.05 -19.43 16.94
N THR A 5 -13.00 -19.87 17.64
CA THR A 5 -11.70 -19.19 17.63
C THR A 5 -10.90 -19.76 16.47
N THR A 6 -10.93 -19.09 15.32
CA THR A 6 -10.06 -19.44 14.20
C THR A 6 -8.68 -18.88 14.47
N SER A 7 -7.79 -19.74 14.98
CA SER A 7 -6.35 -19.46 15.02
C SER A 7 -5.79 -19.63 13.61
N VAL A 8 -5.49 -18.52 12.93
CA VAL A 8 -4.79 -18.55 11.65
C VAL A 8 -3.30 -18.81 11.96
N PRO A 9 -2.70 -19.91 11.48
CA PRO A 9 -1.26 -20.07 11.58
C PRO A 9 -0.58 -18.96 10.77
N ALA A 10 0.40 -18.27 11.35
CA ALA A 10 1.20 -17.25 10.68
C ALA A 10 1.95 -17.90 9.50
N SER A 11 1.34 -17.88 8.32
CA SER A 11 2.04 -18.19 7.09
C SER A 11 3.18 -17.18 6.92
N PRO A 12 4.36 -17.56 6.40
CA PRO A 12 5.39 -16.63 5.99
C PRO A 12 4.87 -15.85 4.78
N ASN A 13 4.01 -14.87 5.05
CA ASN A 13 3.38 -14.06 4.04
C ASN A 13 4.46 -13.10 3.53
N PRO A 14 4.79 -13.07 2.23
CA PRO A 14 5.57 -11.95 1.71
C PRO A 14 4.84 -10.67 2.10
N ARG A 15 5.54 -9.71 2.70
CA ARG A 15 4.96 -8.41 3.07
C ARG A 15 4.29 -7.85 1.81
N SER A 16 2.95 -7.79 1.80
CA SER A 16 2.23 -7.23 0.67
C SER A 16 2.42 -5.71 0.69
N SER A 17 2.97 -5.15 -0.37
CA SER A 17 3.11 -3.70 -0.48
C SER A 17 1.78 -3.06 -0.87
N ILE A 18 1.42 -1.96 -0.20
CA ILE A 18 0.16 -1.25 -0.41
C ILE A 18 0.47 0.21 -0.78
N ALA A 19 -0.02 0.66 -1.92
CA ALA A 19 0.13 2.06 -2.37
C ALA A 19 -1.21 2.78 -2.47
N ALA A 20 -1.25 4.03 -2.03
CA ALA A 20 -2.42 4.89 -2.09
C ALA A 20 -2.51 5.62 -3.45
N VAL A 21 -3.71 5.73 -4.02
CA VAL A 21 -3.95 6.48 -5.27
C VAL A 21 -5.03 7.54 -5.06
N SER A 22 -4.65 8.82 -4.93
CA SER A 22 -5.58 9.92 -4.62
C SER A 22 -5.88 10.82 -5.82
N GLY A 23 -7.10 11.37 -5.89
CA GLY A 23 -7.45 12.44 -6.85
C GLY A 23 -7.00 13.84 -6.43
N TYR A 24 -6.41 13.96 -5.24
CA TYR A 24 -5.96 15.21 -4.66
C TYR A 24 -4.43 15.15 -4.49
N GLY A 25 -3.72 15.99 -5.26
CA GLY A 25 -2.26 15.99 -5.35
C GLY A 25 -1.52 16.84 -4.32
N GLY A 26 -2.22 17.28 -3.27
CA GLY A 26 -1.62 18.08 -2.21
C GLY A 26 -0.68 17.25 -1.33
N GLU A 27 0.43 17.86 -0.94
CA GLU A 27 1.45 17.28 -0.06
C GLU A 27 0.89 16.68 1.25
N GLN A 28 -0.15 17.33 1.79
CA GLN A 28 -0.89 16.86 2.97
C GLN A 28 -1.49 15.45 2.81
N TYR A 29 -1.87 15.06 1.58
CA TYR A 29 -2.42 13.73 1.30
C TYR A 29 -1.32 12.68 1.11
N ARG A 30 -0.15 13.08 0.62
CA ARG A 30 1.04 12.22 0.57
C ARG A 30 1.49 11.86 1.99
N LEU A 31 1.66 12.88 2.84
CA LEU A 31 2.05 12.70 4.25
C LEU A 31 1.03 11.84 5.02
N ALA A 32 -0.27 12.05 4.80
CA ALA A 32 -1.30 11.22 5.41
C ALA A 32 -1.21 9.75 4.97
N SER A 33 -0.83 9.49 3.72
CA SER A 33 -0.65 8.13 3.19
C SER A 33 0.58 7.46 3.81
N GLU A 34 1.70 8.19 3.91
CA GLU A 34 2.91 7.70 4.58
C GLU A 34 2.63 7.37 6.07
N GLN A 35 1.93 8.26 6.79
CA GLN A 35 1.56 8.06 8.19
C GLN A 35 0.57 6.88 8.40
N ALA A 36 -0.28 6.60 7.42
CA ALA A 36 -1.20 5.47 7.46
C ALA A 36 -0.50 4.12 7.16
N GLY A 37 0.79 4.13 6.85
CA GLY A 37 1.57 2.92 6.56
C GLY A 37 1.43 2.42 5.14
N PHE A 38 1.06 3.29 4.18
CA PHE A 38 1.22 2.96 2.77
C PHE A 38 2.69 3.02 2.37
N ASP A 39 3.15 2.04 1.61
CA ASP A 39 4.52 1.96 1.11
C ASP A 39 4.76 2.95 -0.05
N GLY A 40 3.69 3.48 -0.64
CA GLY A 40 3.78 4.50 -1.69
C GLY A 40 2.50 5.29 -1.90
N HIS A 41 2.61 6.38 -2.65
CA HIS A 41 1.52 7.30 -2.96
C HIS A 41 1.59 7.76 -4.42
N LEU A 42 0.45 7.75 -5.12
CA LEU A 42 0.29 8.27 -6.48
C LEU A 42 -0.89 9.22 -6.55
N VAL A 43 -0.75 10.25 -7.38
CA VAL A 43 -1.80 11.24 -7.65
C VAL A 43 -2.41 10.94 -9.02
N LYS A 44 -3.74 10.95 -9.10
CA LYS A 44 -4.47 10.81 -10.36
C LYS A 44 -4.36 12.09 -11.20
N PRO A 45 -4.32 12.00 -12.53
CA PRO A 45 -4.39 10.76 -13.32
C PRO A 45 -3.08 9.98 -13.28
N VAL A 46 -3.18 8.68 -13.02
CA VAL A 46 -2.03 7.79 -12.94
C VAL A 46 -1.77 7.17 -14.31
N SER A 47 -0.54 7.26 -14.78
CA SER A 47 -0.10 6.55 -15.99
C SER A 47 0.42 5.15 -15.65
N ARG A 48 0.38 4.24 -16.62
CA ARG A 48 0.95 2.90 -16.46
C ARG A 48 2.42 2.93 -16.03
N SER A 49 3.21 3.81 -16.65
CA SER A 49 4.64 3.99 -16.32
C SER A 49 4.86 4.45 -14.87
N ALA A 50 3.96 5.27 -14.31
CA ALA A 50 4.05 5.67 -12.90
C ALA A 50 3.80 4.51 -11.94
N ILE A 51 2.89 3.59 -12.29
CA ILE A 51 2.64 2.37 -11.52
C ILE A 51 3.85 1.43 -11.60
N GLU A 52 4.40 1.22 -12.80
CA GLU A 52 5.58 0.37 -13.00
C GLU A 52 6.78 0.88 -12.21
N ALA A 53 7.03 2.19 -12.22
CA ALA A 53 8.10 2.81 -11.44
C ALA A 53 7.90 2.63 -9.93
N LEU A 54 6.67 2.77 -9.44
CA LEU A 54 6.35 2.56 -8.03
C LEU A 54 6.57 1.10 -7.61
N ILE A 55 6.07 0.14 -8.40
CA ILE A 55 6.27 -1.29 -8.12
C ILE A 55 7.76 -1.61 -8.10
N GLN A 56 8.52 -1.14 -9.10
CA GLN A 56 9.96 -1.37 -9.17
C GLN A 56 10.71 -0.82 -7.95
N GLY A 57 10.28 0.32 -7.41
CA GLY A 57 10.84 0.90 -6.20
C GLY A 57 10.51 0.11 -4.93
N LEU A 58 9.33 -0.49 -4.86
CA LEU A 58 8.88 -1.28 -3.70
C LEU A 58 9.52 -2.67 -3.65
N GLU A 59 9.73 -3.32 -4.79
CA GLU A 59 10.39 -4.63 -4.89
C GLU A 59 11.91 -4.56 -4.59
N ALA A 60 12.51 -3.37 -4.58
CA ALA A 60 13.94 -3.17 -4.37
C ALA A 60 14.35 -3.07 -2.88
N THR A 61 13.39 -3.25 -1.95
CA THR A 61 13.59 -3.13 -0.48
C THR A 61 13.41 -4.48 0.20
#